data_AF-A0A7S3GPA4-F1
#
_entry.id   AF-A0A7S3GPA4-F1
#
_cell.length_a   1.000
_cell.length_b   1.000
_cell.length_c   1.000
_cell.angle_alpha   90.00
_cell.angle_beta   90.00
_cell.angle_gamma   90.00
#
_symmetry.space_group_name_H-M   'P 1'
#
loop_
_entity.id
_entity.type
_entity.pdbx_description
1 polymer ?
#
loop_
_entity_poly.entity_id
_entity_poly.type
_entity_poly.pdbx_seq_one_letter_code
_entity_poly.pdbx_strand_id
1 'polypeptide(L)'
;MRDAVFEFLASWRSQDLATLRHLGEHPEVKRRSAAFLPRSVPLKDWIEHRIGGELEFRGNRGAEVIHLMGAAKDAVMVKYQQMQHGLPPMPPMGPPMGPPMMPPHMGVLPPPMGPPPGMMGAPAMGPHPKDAWFSSLPADELLPAELELRDAILHWLNNWQRPANRPAGSTAHLSDTGQDEKIKRARQDFLPPKIKLADWIERRIGGEVELRSVGNGQHEVFVRGAPPPETSSRGPRVSAVAAAARQENKAATAEEKDRFFESLPVDEFGPAEDAMREVLLNYLDRYSGNGAASLHEAAQEEEIARVRRDLLPKGCPVSLKDWIDRRIGGEIETRVEGDGSKGSGKVVFGQRGLLPPATGGAGGAKRRRA
;
A
#
# COMPACT_ATOMS: atom_id res chain seq x y z
N MET A 1 14.95 22.88 -0.69
CA MET A 1 14.84 21.59 -1.40
C MET A 1 13.38 21.24 -1.72
N ARG A 2 12.48 21.14 -0.72
CA ARG A 2 11.03 20.92 -0.90
C ARG A 2 10.40 21.74 -2.03
N ASP A 3 10.63 23.06 -2.05
CA ASP A 3 10.03 23.92 -3.08
C ASP A 3 10.41 23.55 -4.51
N ALA A 4 11.65 23.10 -4.75
CA ALA A 4 12.09 22.67 -6.08
C ALA A 4 11.46 21.35 -6.50
N VAL A 5 11.18 20.46 -5.54
CA VAL A 5 10.41 19.24 -5.79
C VAL A 5 8.98 19.60 -6.21
N PHE A 6 8.34 20.54 -5.52
CA PHE A 6 6.97 20.95 -5.86
C PHE A 6 6.93 21.78 -7.15
N GLU A 7 7.97 22.55 -7.43
CA GLU A 7 8.14 23.27 -8.69
C GLU A 7 8.27 22.30 -9.86
N PHE A 8 9.09 21.24 -9.72
CA PHE A 8 9.15 20.16 -10.69
C PHE A 8 7.77 19.54 -10.94
N LEU A 9 7.05 19.16 -9.87
CA LEU A 9 5.73 18.52 -9.98
C LEU A 9 4.69 19.46 -10.62
N ALA A 10 4.74 20.75 -10.31
CA ALA A 10 3.88 21.75 -10.96
C ALA A 10 4.24 21.96 -12.43
N SER A 11 5.52 21.90 -12.79
CA SER A 11 5.97 22.05 -14.18
C SER A 11 5.80 20.78 -15.03
N TRP A 12 5.44 19.65 -14.43
CA TRP A 12 5.36 18.36 -15.10
C TRP A 12 4.18 18.31 -16.08
N ARG A 13 4.48 18.20 -17.38
CA ARG A 13 3.47 18.20 -18.46
C ARG A 13 3.28 16.84 -19.13
N SER A 14 4.09 15.84 -18.78
CA SER A 14 3.93 14.52 -19.40
C SER A 14 2.61 13.88 -18.97
N GLN A 15 2.03 13.10 -19.87
CA GLN A 15 0.88 12.25 -19.55
C GLN A 15 1.31 11.03 -18.73
N ASP A 16 2.58 10.67 -18.79
CA ASP A 16 3.17 9.66 -17.92
C ASP A 16 3.35 10.23 -16.52
N LEU A 17 3.16 9.37 -15.52
CA LEU A 17 3.35 9.75 -14.12
C LEU A 17 4.81 10.13 -13.88
N ALA A 18 5.03 11.18 -13.10
CA ALA A 18 6.37 11.62 -12.73
C ALA A 18 7.07 10.53 -11.91
N THR A 19 8.34 10.27 -12.21
CA THR A 19 9.14 9.27 -11.51
C THR A 19 10.26 9.93 -10.71
N LEU A 20 10.84 9.22 -9.74
CA LEU A 20 12.03 9.67 -9.01
C LEU A 20 13.19 10.01 -9.96
N ARG A 21 13.33 9.26 -11.07
CA ARG A 21 14.32 9.53 -12.09
C ARG A 21 14.10 10.90 -12.75
N HIS A 22 12.88 11.17 -13.20
CA HIS A 22 12.52 12.47 -13.78
C HIS A 22 12.78 13.62 -12.80
N LEU A 23 12.44 13.41 -11.52
CA LEU A 23 12.69 14.37 -10.46
C LEU A 23 14.20 14.64 -10.26
N GLY A 24 15.04 13.61 -10.28
CA GLY A 24 16.50 13.74 -10.17
C GLY A 24 17.16 14.39 -11.37
N GLU A 25 16.56 14.29 -12.56
CA GLU A 25 17.02 14.92 -13.80
C GLU A 25 16.61 16.40 -13.90
N HIS A 26 15.64 16.86 -13.09
CA HIS A 26 15.18 18.25 -13.11
C HIS A 26 16.28 19.24 -12.65
N PRO A 27 16.61 20.29 -13.43
CA PRO A 27 17.76 21.16 -13.18
C PRO A 27 17.79 21.78 -11.77
N GLU A 28 16.66 22.32 -11.31
CA GLU A 28 16.57 22.96 -9.99
C GLU A 28 16.66 21.96 -8.84
N VAL A 29 16.09 20.77 -9.01
CA VAL A 29 16.16 19.72 -7.99
C VAL A 29 17.58 19.19 -7.91
N LYS A 30 18.23 18.94 -9.06
CA LYS A 30 19.63 18.51 -9.14
C LYS A 30 20.58 19.53 -8.50
N ARG A 31 20.42 20.82 -8.83
CA ARG A 31 21.22 21.91 -8.26
C ARG A 31 21.06 22.01 -6.75
N ARG A 32 19.82 22.04 -6.25
CA ARG A 32 19.55 22.12 -4.81
C ARG A 32 19.95 20.85 -4.07
N SER A 33 19.77 19.67 -4.68
CA SER A 33 20.23 18.38 -4.14
C SER A 33 21.74 18.39 -3.94
N ALA A 34 22.51 18.77 -4.95
CA ALA A 34 23.98 18.83 -4.86
C ALA A 34 24.49 19.86 -3.85
N ALA A 35 23.77 20.97 -3.65
CA ALA A 35 24.13 22.01 -2.69
C ALA A 35 23.72 21.68 -1.25
N PHE A 36 22.63 20.93 -1.06
CA PHE A 36 21.99 20.73 0.24
C PHE A 36 22.19 19.34 0.84
N LEU A 37 22.24 18.29 0.02
CA LEU A 37 22.33 16.91 0.48
C LEU A 37 23.78 16.43 0.53
N PRO A 38 24.23 15.82 1.65
CA PRO A 38 25.49 15.08 1.65
C PRO A 38 25.48 13.99 0.58
N ARG A 39 26.64 13.69 -0.01
CA ARG A 39 26.77 12.67 -1.07
C ARG A 39 26.29 11.28 -0.66
N SER A 40 26.25 11.00 0.63
CA SER A 40 25.79 9.73 1.20
C SER A 40 24.27 9.63 1.39
N VAL A 41 23.52 10.72 1.19
CA VAL A 41 22.07 10.76 1.42
C VAL A 41 21.34 10.78 0.07
N PRO A 42 20.66 9.69 -0.33
CA PRO A 42 19.86 9.66 -1.53
C PRO A 42 18.71 10.67 -1.49
N LEU A 43 18.37 11.25 -2.66
CA LEU A 43 17.24 12.18 -2.78
C LEU A 43 15.93 11.56 -2.28
N LYS A 44 15.69 10.28 -2.61
CA LYS A 44 14.51 9.54 -2.19
C LYS A 44 14.37 9.50 -0.67
N ASP A 45 15.41 9.02 0.01
CA ASP A 45 15.44 8.87 1.46
C ASP A 45 15.18 10.22 2.14
N TRP A 46 15.79 11.29 1.63
CA TRP A 46 15.53 12.64 2.13
C TRP A 46 14.06 13.06 1.96
N ILE A 47 13.45 12.78 0.80
CA ILE A 47 12.04 13.09 0.52
C ILE A 47 11.14 12.32 1.49
N GLU A 48 11.31 11.00 1.62
CA GLU A 48 10.50 10.16 2.51
C GLU A 48 10.60 10.61 3.98
N HIS A 49 11.79 11.00 4.45
CA HIS A 49 11.98 11.43 5.83
C HIS A 49 11.49 12.85 6.12
N ARG A 50 11.59 13.78 5.16
CA ARG A 50 11.30 15.21 5.41
C ARG A 50 9.95 15.68 4.89
N ILE A 51 9.46 15.05 3.82
CA ILE A 51 8.19 15.37 3.18
C ILE A 51 7.38 14.10 2.86
N GLY A 52 7.64 12.98 3.52
CA GLY A 52 6.92 11.71 3.28
C GLY A 52 5.43 11.75 3.63
N GLY A 53 4.97 12.73 4.40
CA GLY A 53 3.54 12.99 4.58
C GLY A 53 2.88 13.61 3.35
N GLU A 54 3.67 14.18 2.45
CA GLU A 54 3.23 14.94 1.27
C GLU A 54 3.41 14.16 -0.03
N LEU A 55 4.44 13.31 -0.09
CA LEU A 55 4.78 12.50 -1.26
C LEU A 55 4.96 11.04 -0.87
N GLU A 56 4.37 10.15 -1.67
CA GLU A 56 4.55 8.70 -1.58
C GLU A 56 5.20 8.20 -2.87
N PHE A 57 6.21 7.34 -2.76
CA PHE A 57 6.79 6.64 -3.93
C PHE A 57 6.15 5.26 -4.06
N ARG A 58 5.60 4.96 -5.24
CA ARG A 58 5.04 3.63 -5.56
C ARG A 58 5.77 3.00 -6.74
N GLY A 59 5.95 1.70 -6.69
CA GLY A 59 6.57 0.92 -7.77
C GLY A 59 7.79 0.12 -7.33
N ASN A 60 8.31 -0.66 -8.28
CA ASN A 60 9.48 -1.51 -8.05
C ASN A 60 10.77 -0.81 -8.51
N ARG A 61 11.91 -1.25 -7.97
CA ARG A 61 13.26 -0.69 -8.18
C ARG A 61 13.49 -0.25 -9.63
N GLY A 62 13.55 1.08 -9.83
CA GLY A 62 13.85 1.70 -11.12
C GLY A 62 12.69 2.48 -11.78
N ALA A 63 11.45 2.24 -11.36
CA ALA A 63 10.26 2.94 -11.85
C ALA A 63 9.40 3.44 -10.68
N GLU A 64 10.03 4.12 -9.73
CA GLU A 64 9.33 4.70 -8.57
C GLU A 64 8.55 5.93 -9.01
N VAL A 65 7.24 5.77 -9.10
CA VAL A 65 6.26 6.79 -9.45
C VAL A 65 5.96 7.65 -8.22
N ILE A 66 5.93 8.96 -8.41
CA ILE A 66 5.67 9.94 -7.38
C ILE A 66 4.15 10.18 -7.28
N HIS A 67 3.58 9.90 -6.11
CA HIS A 67 2.19 10.19 -5.78
C HIS A 67 2.08 11.36 -4.80
N LEU A 68 1.24 12.34 -5.14
CA LEU A 68 0.92 13.48 -4.27
C LEU A 68 -0.16 13.11 -3.26
N MET A 69 0.10 13.37 -1.98
CA MET A 69 -0.78 13.07 -0.85
C MET A 69 -1.34 14.35 -0.22
N GLY A 70 -2.59 14.30 0.24
CA GLY A 70 -3.22 15.35 1.06
C GLY A 70 -2.92 16.79 0.61
N ALA A 71 -2.37 17.59 1.54
CA ALA A 71 -2.05 19.00 1.38
C ALA A 71 -0.98 19.31 0.29
N ALA A 72 -0.23 18.30 -0.15
CA ALA A 72 0.77 18.49 -1.21
C ALA A 72 0.12 18.84 -2.55
N LYS A 73 -1.08 18.30 -2.81
CA LYS A 73 -1.83 18.61 -4.04
C LYS A 73 -2.15 20.10 -4.12
N ASP A 74 -2.61 20.68 -3.02
CA ASP A 74 -2.97 22.11 -2.97
C ASP A 74 -1.72 22.97 -3.17
N ALA A 75 -0.61 22.63 -2.52
CA ALA A 75 0.64 23.36 -2.68
C ALA A 75 1.20 23.31 -4.12
N VAL A 76 1.11 22.14 -4.78
CA VAL A 76 1.51 21.98 -6.18
C VAL A 76 0.56 22.74 -7.11
N MET A 77 -0.75 22.73 -6.85
CA MET A 77 -1.73 23.49 -7.61
C MET A 77 -1.52 25.01 -7.51
N VAL A 78 -1.22 25.52 -6.31
CA VAL A 78 -0.87 26.94 -6.11
C VAL A 78 0.38 27.31 -6.91
N LYS A 79 1.43 26.48 -6.87
CA LYS A 79 2.63 26.71 -7.68
C LYS A 79 2.34 26.66 -9.18
N TYR A 80 1.49 25.72 -9.63
CA TYR A 80 1.09 25.63 -11.02
C TYR A 80 0.37 26.91 -11.50
N GLN A 81 -0.57 27.43 -10.70
CA GLN A 81 -1.25 28.70 -10.98
C GLN A 81 -0.27 29.87 -11.04
N GLN A 82 0.67 29.96 -10.10
CA GLN A 82 1.71 30.99 -10.11
C GLN A 82 2.54 30.95 -11.41
N MET A 83 2.92 29.76 -11.87
CA MET A 83 3.65 29.61 -13.13
C MET A 83 2.82 29.99 -14.36
N GLN A 84 1.52 29.67 -14.37
CA GLN A 84 0.65 30.00 -15.50
C GLN A 84 0.40 31.50 -15.65
N HIS A 85 0.24 32.22 -14.53
CA HIS A 85 -0.09 33.64 -14.57
C HIS A 85 1.13 34.56 -14.68
N GLY A 86 2.36 34.02 -14.62
CA GLY A 86 3.59 34.83 -14.61
C GLY A 86 3.62 35.85 -13.46
N LEU A 87 2.78 35.67 -12.44
CA LEU A 87 2.64 36.60 -11.35
C LEU A 87 3.73 36.34 -10.31
N PRO A 88 4.43 37.39 -9.83
CA PRO A 88 5.35 37.23 -8.72
C PRO A 88 4.62 36.67 -7.49
N PRO A 89 5.33 35.91 -6.62
CA PRO A 89 4.72 35.31 -5.44
C PRO A 89 4.08 36.39 -4.58
N MET A 90 2.74 36.36 -4.48
CA MET A 90 2.00 37.24 -3.58
C MET A 90 2.43 36.91 -2.15
N PRO A 91 2.87 37.90 -1.35
CA PRO A 91 3.20 37.66 0.05
C PRO A 91 1.97 37.10 0.79
N PRO A 92 2.17 36.27 1.83
CA PRO A 92 1.08 35.69 2.59
C PRO A 92 0.19 36.84 3.09
N MET A 93 -1.04 36.87 2.58
CA MET A 93 -2.02 37.87 2.96
C MET A 93 -2.27 37.71 4.46
N GLY A 94 -1.85 38.72 5.22
CA GLY A 94 -2.17 38.84 6.64
C GLY A 94 -3.68 38.88 6.86
N PRO A 95 -4.11 38.74 8.13
CA PRO A 95 -5.52 38.64 8.47
C PRO A 95 -6.33 39.81 7.89
N PRO A 96 -7.57 39.55 7.43
CA PRO A 96 -8.35 40.50 6.68
C PRO A 96 -8.66 41.73 7.53
N MET A 97 -8.02 42.85 7.18
CA MET A 97 -8.44 44.17 7.62
C MET A 97 -9.83 44.44 7.03
N GLY A 98 -10.71 44.98 7.88
CA GLY A 98 -12.16 45.01 7.73
C GLY A 98 -12.72 45.64 6.45
N PRO A 99 -14.04 45.48 6.23
CA PRO A 99 -14.70 45.81 4.97
C PRO A 99 -14.70 47.33 4.70
N PRO A 100 -14.30 47.77 3.50
CA PRO A 100 -14.46 49.15 3.09
C PRO A 100 -15.93 49.40 2.69
N MET A 101 -16.51 50.45 3.27
CA MET A 101 -17.79 51.01 2.86
C MET A 101 -17.72 51.48 1.40
N MET A 102 -18.64 51.01 0.54
CA MET A 102 -18.85 51.49 -0.82
C MET A 102 -20.29 51.99 -1.01
N PRO A 103 -20.54 52.99 -1.89
CA PRO A 103 -21.81 53.68 -2.05
C PRO A 103 -22.78 52.99 -3.04
N PRO A 104 -24.05 53.41 -3.10
CA PRO A 104 -25.08 52.73 -3.89
C PRO A 104 -25.06 53.21 -5.34
N HIS A 105 -24.84 52.31 -6.29
CA HIS A 105 -25.13 52.57 -7.69
C HIS A 105 -25.94 51.44 -8.32
N MET A 106 -27.11 51.83 -8.82
CA MET A 106 -28.07 51.00 -9.52
C MET A 106 -27.51 50.61 -10.89
N GLY A 107 -27.52 49.32 -11.20
CA GLY A 107 -27.17 48.79 -12.51
C GLY A 107 -27.59 47.33 -12.60
N VAL A 108 -28.79 47.10 -13.11
CA VAL A 108 -29.40 45.79 -13.32
C VAL A 108 -28.58 45.02 -14.36
N LEU A 109 -27.79 44.04 -13.92
CA LEU A 109 -27.17 43.03 -14.78
C LEU A 109 -28.07 41.78 -14.82
N PRO A 110 -28.21 41.12 -15.98
CA PRO A 110 -29.01 39.90 -16.11
C PRO A 110 -28.38 38.73 -15.34
N PRO A 111 -29.18 37.77 -14.87
CA PRO A 111 -28.71 36.66 -14.07
C PRO A 111 -27.75 35.75 -14.88
N PRO A 112 -26.65 35.27 -14.28
CA PRO A 112 -25.77 34.32 -14.92
C PRO A 112 -26.52 33.00 -15.15
N MET A 113 -26.51 32.53 -16.39
CA MET A 113 -27.03 31.21 -16.76
C MET A 113 -26.38 30.14 -15.87
N GLY A 114 -27.22 29.38 -15.17
CA GLY A 114 -26.79 28.29 -14.31
C GLY A 114 -26.00 27.22 -15.07
N PRO A 115 -25.14 26.46 -14.37
CA PRO A 115 -24.39 25.38 -14.98
C PRO A 115 -25.33 24.31 -15.56
N PRO A 116 -24.93 23.64 -16.64
CA PRO A 116 -25.77 22.67 -17.34
C PRO A 116 -26.14 21.49 -16.43
N PRO A 117 -27.41 21.05 -16.43
CA PRO A 117 -27.86 19.88 -15.68
C PRO A 117 -27.34 18.62 -16.38
N GLY A 118 -26.41 17.90 -15.76
CA GLY A 118 -25.96 16.62 -16.32
C GLY A 118 -24.66 16.02 -15.79
N MET A 119 -23.87 16.73 -14.98
CA MET A 119 -22.71 16.14 -14.30
C MET A 119 -23.07 15.83 -12.85
N MET A 120 -23.82 14.75 -12.64
CA MET A 120 -23.88 14.11 -11.32
C MET A 120 -22.47 13.62 -11.00
N GLY A 121 -21.74 14.42 -10.23
CA GLY A 121 -20.47 14.05 -9.66
C GLY A 121 -20.62 12.70 -8.97
N ALA A 122 -19.70 11.78 -9.26
CA ALA A 122 -19.59 10.54 -8.53
C ALA A 122 -19.61 10.88 -7.02
N PRO A 123 -20.42 10.20 -6.21
CA PRO A 123 -20.50 10.47 -4.78
C PRO A 123 -19.08 10.40 -4.23
N ALA A 124 -18.61 11.52 -3.67
CA ALA A 124 -17.33 11.56 -2.99
C ALA A 124 -17.32 10.40 -2.00
N MET A 125 -16.47 9.39 -2.23
CA MET A 125 -16.33 8.29 -1.30
C MET A 125 -15.97 8.90 0.04
N GLY A 126 -16.91 8.82 0.99
CA GLY A 126 -16.72 9.37 2.33
C GLY A 126 -15.42 8.84 2.93
N PRO A 127 -14.82 9.60 3.87
CA PRO A 127 -13.59 9.17 4.53
C PRO A 127 -13.74 7.74 5.02
N HIS A 128 -12.75 6.88 4.73
CA HIS A 128 -12.79 5.50 5.17
C HIS A 128 -13.09 5.46 6.68
N PRO A 129 -13.88 4.49 7.17
CA PRO A 129 -14.28 4.45 8.58
C PRO A 129 -13.11 4.54 9.57
N LYS A 130 -11.94 4.04 9.15
CA LYS A 130 -10.68 4.16 9.89
C LYS A 130 -10.20 5.60 10.02
N ASP A 131 -10.15 6.34 8.91
CA ASP A 131 -9.66 7.72 8.91
C ASP A 131 -10.63 8.65 9.64
N ALA A 132 -11.94 8.40 9.56
CA ALA A 132 -12.93 9.12 10.34
C ALA A 132 -12.69 8.99 11.86
N TRP A 133 -12.35 7.79 12.34
CA TRP A 133 -12.03 7.57 13.74
C TRP A 133 -10.76 8.30 14.17
N PHE A 134 -9.67 8.19 13.41
CA PHE A 134 -8.42 8.91 13.74
C PHE A 134 -8.61 10.43 13.73
N SER A 135 -9.38 10.97 12.78
CA SER A 135 -9.68 12.41 12.71
C SER A 135 -10.57 12.91 13.85
N SER A 136 -11.26 12.00 14.56
CA SER A 136 -12.05 12.35 15.74
C SER A 136 -11.21 12.48 17.01
N LEU A 137 -9.97 11.99 17.01
CA LEU A 137 -9.06 12.08 18.14
C LEU A 137 -8.35 13.46 18.15
N PRO A 138 -8.09 14.05 19.33
CA PRO A 138 -7.30 15.28 19.43
C PRO A 138 -5.90 15.08 18.85
N ALA A 139 -5.45 15.98 17.97
CA ALA A 139 -4.15 15.85 17.30
C ALA A 139 -2.96 15.98 18.26
N ASP A 140 -3.08 16.89 19.24
CA ASP A 140 -1.96 17.32 20.09
C ASP A 140 -1.94 16.64 21.47
N GLU A 141 -2.98 15.86 21.79
CA GLU A 141 -3.13 15.22 23.09
C GLU A 141 -3.57 13.76 22.95
N LEU A 142 -3.02 12.90 23.81
CA LEU A 142 -3.46 11.52 23.96
C LEU A 142 -4.54 11.48 25.05
N LEU A 143 -5.67 10.85 24.74
CA LEU A 143 -6.73 10.61 25.72
C LEU A 143 -6.23 9.72 26.88
N PRO A 144 -6.87 9.72 28.06
CA PRO A 144 -6.44 8.86 29.18
C PRO A 144 -6.32 7.37 28.82
N ALA A 145 -7.26 6.85 28.01
CA ALA A 145 -7.20 5.47 27.54
C ALA A 145 -6.10 5.24 26.49
N GLU A 146 -5.74 6.27 25.70
CA GLU A 146 -4.58 6.21 24.80
C GLU A 146 -3.27 6.17 25.58
N LEU A 147 -3.16 6.97 26.64
CA LEU A 147 -2.01 6.96 27.54
C LEU A 147 -1.84 5.59 28.20
N GLU A 148 -2.92 4.95 28.64
CA GLU A 148 -2.86 3.60 29.21
C GLU A 148 -2.32 2.58 28.20
N LEU A 149 -2.80 2.60 26.95
CA LEU A 149 -2.30 1.72 25.89
C LEU A 149 -0.83 2.01 25.55
N ARG A 150 -0.46 3.28 25.43
CA ARG A 150 0.92 3.73 25.19
C ARG A 150 1.86 3.24 26.28
N ASP A 151 1.51 3.50 27.53
CA ASP A 151 2.34 3.17 28.69
C ASP A 151 2.48 1.65 28.84
N ALA A 152 1.41 0.89 28.57
CA ALA A 152 1.47 -0.57 28.52
C ALA A 152 2.46 -1.08 27.45
N ILE A 153 2.47 -0.49 26.25
CA ILE A 153 3.40 -0.84 25.17
C ILE A 153 4.84 -0.51 25.54
N LEU A 154 5.10 0.69 26.05
CA LEU A 154 6.44 1.11 26.45
C LEU A 154 6.97 0.26 27.62
N HIS A 155 6.13 0.02 28.62
CA HIS A 155 6.47 -0.87 29.74
C HIS A 155 6.78 -2.28 29.25
N TRP A 156 5.97 -2.83 28.33
CA TRP A 156 6.22 -4.14 27.74
C TRP A 156 7.53 -4.17 26.95
N LEU A 157 7.80 -3.18 26.09
CA LEU A 157 9.05 -3.10 25.32
C LEU A 157 10.28 -3.06 26.22
N ASN A 158 10.21 -2.30 27.33
CA ASN A 158 11.31 -2.19 28.29
C ASN A 158 11.54 -3.48 29.10
N ASN A 159 10.50 -4.30 29.29
CA ASN A 159 10.56 -5.55 30.04
C ASN A 159 10.48 -6.79 29.15
N TRP A 160 10.54 -6.62 27.84
CA TRP A 160 10.29 -7.72 26.92
C TRP A 160 11.37 -8.78 27.07
N GLN A 161 10.92 -9.99 27.40
CA GLN A 161 11.78 -11.15 27.48
C GLN A 161 11.59 -12.00 26.24
N ARG A 162 12.70 -12.27 25.55
CA ARG A 162 12.73 -13.15 24.39
C ARG A 162 12.17 -14.53 24.78
N PRO A 163 11.13 -15.02 24.08
CA PRO A 163 10.64 -16.38 24.28
C PRO A 163 11.75 -17.42 24.04
N ALA A 164 11.77 -18.49 24.84
CA ALA A 164 12.81 -19.53 24.78
C ALA A 164 12.89 -20.25 23.41
N ASN A 165 11.79 -20.25 22.66
CA ASN A 165 11.71 -20.83 21.31
C ASN A 165 12.28 -19.93 20.20
N ARG A 166 12.77 -18.73 20.53
CA ARG A 166 13.33 -17.79 19.54
C ARG A 166 14.87 -17.79 19.53
N PRO A 167 15.50 -17.68 18.35
CA PRO A 167 16.95 -17.60 18.22
C PRO A 167 17.62 -16.48 19.03
N ALA A 168 18.94 -16.66 19.26
CA ALA A 168 19.91 -15.63 19.63
C ALA A 168 19.58 -14.23 19.08
N GLY A 169 19.15 -13.26 19.89
CA GLY A 169 18.99 -11.87 19.45
C GLY A 169 17.81 -11.61 18.51
N SER A 170 16.76 -12.42 18.58
CA SER A 170 15.46 -12.07 18.00
C SER A 170 14.90 -10.79 18.63
N THR A 171 14.28 -9.98 17.79
CA THR A 171 13.59 -8.74 18.15
C THR A 171 12.16 -9.01 18.60
N ALA A 172 11.57 -8.03 19.29
CA ALA A 172 10.18 -8.05 19.68
C ALA A 172 9.30 -7.82 18.43
N HIS A 173 8.33 -8.70 18.19
CA HIS A 173 7.37 -8.54 17.10
C HIS A 173 6.06 -7.96 17.63
N LEU A 174 5.31 -7.29 16.75
CA LEU A 174 3.98 -6.77 17.07
C LEU A 174 2.96 -7.87 17.38
N SER A 175 3.21 -9.10 16.93
CA SER A 175 2.41 -10.25 17.37
C SER A 175 2.60 -10.56 18.85
N ASP A 176 3.77 -10.24 19.40
CA ASP A 176 4.12 -10.54 20.79
C ASP A 176 3.48 -9.53 21.74
N THR A 177 3.32 -8.27 21.31
CA THR A 177 2.57 -7.25 22.06
C THR A 177 1.11 -7.69 22.27
N GLY A 178 0.56 -8.45 21.32
CA GLY A 178 -0.82 -8.94 21.40
C GLY A 178 -1.04 -10.07 22.42
N GLN A 179 0.04 -10.68 22.94
CA GLN A 179 -0.02 -11.71 23.98
C GLN A 179 0.09 -11.13 25.40
N ASP A 180 0.50 -9.87 25.53
CA ASP A 180 0.55 -9.19 26.83
C ASP A 180 -0.86 -8.81 27.28
N GLU A 181 -1.26 -9.26 28.47
CA GLU A 181 -2.62 -9.07 28.97
C GLU A 181 -2.96 -7.60 29.26
N LYS A 182 -1.97 -6.77 29.62
CA LYS A 182 -2.21 -5.33 29.84
C LYS A 182 -2.46 -4.62 28.52
N ILE A 183 -1.61 -4.86 27.52
CA ILE A 183 -1.80 -4.31 26.17
C ILE A 183 -3.13 -4.78 25.56
N LYS A 184 -3.46 -6.06 25.73
CA LYS A 184 -4.71 -6.64 25.22
C LYS A 184 -5.94 -5.98 25.83
N ARG A 185 -5.95 -5.77 27.14
CA ARG A 185 -7.03 -5.06 27.84
C ARG A 185 -7.15 -3.61 27.40
N ALA A 186 -6.06 -2.84 27.46
CA ALA A 186 -6.06 -1.44 27.03
C ALA A 186 -6.49 -1.29 25.55
N ARG A 187 -6.08 -2.23 24.68
CA ARG A 187 -6.53 -2.30 23.30
C ARG A 187 -8.04 -2.53 23.19
N GLN A 188 -8.59 -3.46 23.96
CA GLN A 188 -10.04 -3.75 23.94
C GLN A 188 -10.87 -2.57 24.45
N ASP A 189 -10.37 -1.89 25.48
CA ASP A 189 -11.06 -0.77 26.11
C ASP A 189 -11.03 0.49 25.23
N PHE A 190 -9.97 0.69 24.45
CA PHE A 190 -9.77 1.91 23.66
C PHE A 190 -9.96 1.75 22.14
N LEU A 191 -9.37 0.71 21.52
CA LEU A 191 -9.32 0.58 20.07
C LEU A 191 -10.58 -0.09 19.49
N PRO A 192 -11.30 0.54 18.55
CA PRO A 192 -12.39 -0.13 17.85
C PRO A 192 -11.89 -1.38 17.11
N PRO A 193 -12.71 -2.44 16.97
CA PRO A 193 -12.27 -3.72 16.39
C PRO A 193 -11.68 -3.65 14.97
N LYS A 194 -12.02 -2.61 14.21
CA LYS A 194 -11.55 -2.39 12.84
C LYS A 194 -10.21 -1.66 12.76
N ILE A 195 -9.73 -1.08 13.87
CA ILE A 195 -8.48 -0.34 13.93
C ILE A 195 -7.37 -1.29 14.39
N LYS A 196 -6.35 -1.47 13.55
CA LYS A 196 -5.21 -2.32 13.90
C LYS A 196 -4.29 -1.57 14.85
N LEU A 197 -3.68 -2.31 15.77
CA LEU A 197 -2.68 -1.75 16.69
C LEU A 197 -1.50 -1.10 15.95
N ALA A 198 -1.03 -1.71 14.85
CA ALA A 198 0.04 -1.14 14.02
C ALA A 198 -0.28 0.29 13.54
N ASP A 199 -1.50 0.48 13.03
CA ASP A 199 -1.97 1.75 12.48
C ASP A 199 -2.05 2.83 13.57
N TRP A 200 -2.48 2.45 14.78
CA TRP A 200 -2.54 3.36 15.90
C TRP A 200 -1.15 3.75 16.39
N ILE A 201 -0.23 2.78 16.52
CA ILE A 201 1.16 3.03 16.91
C ILE A 201 1.80 4.05 15.97
N GLU A 202 1.75 3.82 14.66
CA GLU A 202 2.37 4.71 13.67
C GLU A 202 1.81 6.14 13.71
N ARG A 203 0.48 6.28 13.88
CA ARG A 203 -0.19 7.58 13.83
C ARG A 203 -0.12 8.37 15.13
N ARG A 204 -0.14 7.70 16.29
CA ARG A 204 -0.34 8.36 17.60
C ARG A 204 0.92 8.39 18.45
N ILE A 205 1.71 7.33 18.42
CA ILE A 205 2.95 7.23 19.20
C ILE A 205 4.17 6.93 18.32
N GLY A 206 4.09 7.24 17.03
CA GLY A 206 5.17 7.00 16.06
C GLY A 206 6.45 7.77 16.39
N GLY A 207 6.36 8.82 17.23
CA GLY A 207 7.51 9.55 17.76
C GLY A 207 8.27 8.81 18.87
N GLU A 208 7.67 7.79 19.48
CA GLU A 208 8.23 7.05 20.63
C GLU A 208 8.45 5.58 20.30
N VAL A 209 7.61 5.01 19.42
CA VAL A 209 7.66 3.63 18.99
C VAL A 209 7.81 3.58 17.48
N GLU A 210 8.75 2.78 17.00
CA GLU A 210 9.00 2.54 15.59
C GLU A 210 8.56 1.13 15.20
N LEU A 211 7.83 1.01 14.09
CA LEU A 211 7.49 -0.26 13.48
C LEU A 211 8.33 -0.48 12.22
N ARG A 212 8.97 -1.65 12.12
CA ARG A 212 9.71 -2.05 10.92
C ARG A 212 9.05 -3.28 10.28
N SER A 213 8.64 -3.17 9.03
CA SER A 213 8.08 -4.32 8.31
C SER A 213 9.19 -5.31 7.95
N VAL A 214 9.02 -6.57 8.36
CA VAL A 214 9.95 -7.68 8.04
C VAL A 214 9.41 -8.60 6.94
N GLY A 215 8.34 -8.20 6.25
CA GLY A 215 7.62 -9.01 5.27
C GLY A 215 6.52 -9.86 5.90
N ASN A 216 5.71 -10.51 5.05
CA ASN A 216 4.57 -11.36 5.47
C ASN A 216 3.54 -10.67 6.40
N GLY A 217 3.46 -9.34 6.36
CA GLY A 217 2.59 -8.57 7.26
C GLY A 217 3.05 -8.54 8.73
N GLN A 218 4.27 -9.01 9.02
CA GLN A 218 4.86 -8.91 10.35
C GLN A 218 5.62 -7.59 10.52
N HIS A 219 5.59 -7.07 11.74
CA HIS A 219 6.28 -5.85 12.14
C HIS A 219 7.14 -6.15 13.37
N GLU A 220 8.40 -5.75 13.33
CA GLU A 220 9.23 -5.59 14.52
C GLU A 220 8.86 -4.27 15.20
N VAL A 221 8.92 -4.23 16.53
CA VAL A 221 8.55 -3.07 17.36
C VAL A 221 9.75 -2.64 18.18
N PHE A 222 10.07 -1.35 18.14
CA PHE A 222 11.20 -0.77 18.87
C PHE A 222 10.81 0.52 19.56
N VAL A 223 11.47 0.85 20.66
CA VAL A 223 11.48 2.22 21.18
C VAL A 223 12.35 3.05 20.23
N ARG A 224 11.80 4.17 19.71
CA ARG A 224 12.52 5.04 18.79
C ARG A 224 13.78 5.59 19.46
N GLY A 225 14.90 5.51 18.76
CA GLY A 225 16.20 5.95 19.27
C GLY A 225 16.92 4.93 20.17
N ALA A 226 16.29 3.81 20.51
CA ALA A 226 17.01 2.69 21.09
C ALA A 226 18.09 2.20 20.08
N PRO A 227 19.29 1.85 20.55
CA PRO A 227 20.30 1.30 19.66
C PRO A 227 19.72 0.07 18.97
N PRO A 228 19.81 -0.03 17.63
CA PRO A 228 19.32 -1.21 16.94
C PRO A 228 20.01 -2.43 17.54
N PRO A 229 19.28 -3.53 17.82
CA PRO A 229 19.87 -4.73 18.38
C PRO A 229 21.05 -5.13 17.50
N GLU A 230 22.22 -5.38 18.10
CA GLU A 230 23.50 -5.55 17.39
C GLU A 230 23.49 -6.69 16.35
N THR A 231 22.46 -7.54 16.37
CA THR A 231 22.21 -8.57 15.35
C THR A 231 21.66 -8.01 14.03
N SER A 232 21.14 -6.78 14.02
CA SER A 232 20.52 -6.12 12.87
C SER A 232 21.39 -5.07 12.19
N SER A 233 22.56 -4.72 12.74
CA SER A 233 23.60 -3.90 12.10
C SER A 233 24.43 -4.70 11.09
N ARG A 234 23.77 -5.58 10.33
CA ARG A 234 24.31 -6.09 9.07
C ARG A 234 24.11 -5.00 8.03
N GLY A 235 25.15 -4.18 7.85
CA GLY A 235 25.15 -3.00 6.97
C GLY A 235 24.78 -3.28 5.50
N PRO A 236 24.80 -2.24 4.63
CA PRO A 236 24.27 -2.28 3.26
C PRO A 236 24.80 -3.40 2.33
N ARG A 237 25.86 -4.11 2.72
CA ARG A 237 26.43 -5.23 1.97
C ARG A 237 25.63 -6.54 2.05
N VAL A 238 24.77 -6.72 3.06
CA VAL A 238 23.98 -7.97 3.18
C VAL A 238 22.63 -7.87 2.47
N SER A 239 22.23 -6.67 2.03
CA SER A 239 21.12 -6.45 1.09
C SER A 239 21.36 -7.17 -0.24
N ALA A 240 22.58 -7.16 -0.78
CA ALA A 240 22.89 -7.82 -2.04
C ALA A 240 22.92 -9.34 -1.91
N VAL A 241 23.51 -9.88 -0.83
CA VAL A 241 23.58 -11.33 -0.61
C VAL A 241 22.22 -11.91 -0.19
N ALA A 242 21.44 -11.21 0.63
CA ALA A 242 20.08 -11.65 0.96
C ALA A 242 19.12 -11.46 -0.23
N ALA A 243 19.30 -10.44 -1.06
CA ALA A 243 18.56 -10.31 -2.31
C ALA A 243 18.96 -11.40 -3.32
N ALA A 244 20.25 -11.70 -3.44
CA ALA A 244 20.76 -12.79 -4.27
C ALA A 244 20.25 -14.13 -3.75
N ALA A 245 20.32 -14.42 -2.45
CA ALA A 245 19.77 -15.64 -1.86
C ALA A 245 18.24 -15.71 -2.00
N ARG A 246 17.52 -14.58 -1.94
CA ARG A 246 16.07 -14.55 -2.22
C ARG A 246 15.77 -14.76 -3.70
N GLN A 247 16.64 -14.31 -4.59
CA GLN A 247 16.55 -14.52 -6.03
C GLN A 247 16.91 -15.96 -6.41
N GLU A 248 17.93 -16.54 -5.79
CA GLU A 248 18.31 -17.96 -5.90
C GLU A 248 17.21 -18.86 -5.34
N ASN A 249 16.66 -18.56 -4.16
CA ASN A 249 15.50 -19.29 -3.63
C ASN A 249 14.29 -19.16 -4.55
N LYS A 250 14.04 -17.98 -5.15
CA LYS A 250 12.96 -17.81 -6.12
C LYS A 250 13.21 -18.59 -7.42
N ALA A 251 14.45 -18.62 -7.91
CA ALA A 251 14.85 -19.37 -9.10
C ALA A 251 14.76 -20.88 -8.85
N ALA A 252 15.28 -21.37 -7.72
CA ALA A 252 15.16 -22.76 -7.29
C ALA A 252 13.68 -23.17 -7.20
N THR A 253 12.82 -22.34 -6.59
CA THR A 253 11.37 -22.64 -6.59
C THR A 253 10.74 -22.61 -7.98
N ALA A 254 11.29 -21.89 -8.95
CA ALA A 254 10.77 -21.89 -10.33
C ALA A 254 11.17 -23.17 -11.06
N GLU A 255 12.44 -23.59 -10.96
CA GLU A 255 12.92 -24.85 -11.52
C GLU A 255 12.20 -26.07 -10.90
N GLU A 256 11.96 -26.04 -9.59
CA GLU A 256 11.20 -27.09 -8.90
C GLU A 256 9.73 -27.14 -9.38
N LYS A 257 9.11 -25.98 -9.65
CA LYS A 257 7.78 -25.91 -10.26
C LYS A 257 7.79 -26.48 -11.67
N ASP A 258 8.75 -26.11 -12.49
CA ASP A 258 8.86 -26.58 -13.87
C ASP A 258 9.06 -28.10 -13.91
N ARG A 259 9.96 -28.64 -13.06
CA ARG A 259 10.15 -30.08 -12.91
C ARG A 259 8.87 -30.82 -12.49
N PHE A 260 8.08 -30.22 -11.59
CA PHE A 260 6.78 -30.78 -11.23
C PHE A 260 5.86 -30.88 -12.46
N PHE A 261 5.74 -29.81 -13.26
CA PHE A 261 4.88 -29.83 -14.45
C PHE A 261 5.40 -30.73 -15.56
N GLU A 262 6.72 -30.83 -15.75
CA GLU A 262 7.36 -31.75 -16.71
C GLU A 262 7.13 -33.22 -16.35
N SER A 263 6.91 -33.52 -15.06
CA SER A 263 6.59 -34.88 -14.61
C SER A 263 5.16 -35.31 -14.91
N LEU A 264 4.27 -34.37 -15.25
CA LEU A 264 2.88 -34.65 -15.58
C LEU A 264 2.73 -34.97 -17.08
N PRO A 265 1.83 -35.90 -17.46
CA PRO A 265 1.54 -36.16 -18.87
C PRO A 265 1.04 -34.89 -19.58
N VAL A 266 1.56 -34.62 -20.78
CA VAL A 266 1.23 -33.39 -21.53
C VAL A 266 -0.19 -33.45 -22.10
N ASP A 267 -0.60 -34.62 -22.61
CA ASP A 267 -1.83 -34.78 -23.41
C ASP A 267 -3.02 -35.33 -22.62
N GLU A 268 -2.80 -35.75 -21.37
CA GLU A 268 -3.82 -36.39 -20.54
C GLU A 268 -3.74 -35.88 -19.09
N PHE A 269 -4.90 -35.86 -18.42
CA PHE A 269 -4.97 -35.61 -16.99
C PHE A 269 -4.88 -36.94 -16.23
N GLY A 270 -4.05 -36.95 -15.19
CA GLY A 270 -4.09 -38.06 -14.24
C GLY A 270 -5.40 -38.06 -13.43
N PRO A 271 -5.77 -39.18 -12.76
CA PRO A 271 -7.01 -39.26 -11.98
C PRO A 271 -7.15 -38.16 -10.91
N ALA A 272 -6.05 -37.76 -10.26
CA ALA A 272 -6.04 -36.67 -9.29
C ALA A 272 -6.23 -35.29 -9.94
N GLU A 273 -5.75 -35.10 -11.17
CA GLU A 273 -5.93 -33.87 -11.94
C GLU A 273 -7.38 -33.72 -12.41
N ASP A 274 -7.95 -34.79 -12.95
CA ASP A 274 -9.36 -34.82 -13.36
C ASP A 274 -10.30 -34.57 -12.17
N ALA A 275 -10.05 -35.23 -11.04
CA ALA A 275 -10.81 -34.99 -9.82
C ALA A 275 -10.72 -33.51 -9.38
N MET A 276 -9.53 -32.89 -9.47
CA MET A 276 -9.36 -31.49 -9.08
C MET A 276 -10.11 -30.56 -10.02
N ARG A 277 -10.02 -30.81 -11.33
CA ARG A 277 -10.72 -30.08 -12.38
C ARG A 277 -12.23 -30.16 -12.20
N GLU A 278 -12.77 -31.36 -12.03
CA GLU A 278 -14.21 -31.59 -11.88
C GLU A 278 -14.77 -30.87 -10.66
N VAL A 279 -14.11 -30.99 -9.50
CA VAL A 279 -14.59 -30.33 -8.28
C VAL A 279 -14.53 -28.80 -8.39
N LEU A 280 -13.51 -28.22 -9.04
CA LEU A 280 -13.46 -26.78 -9.28
C LEU A 280 -14.58 -26.31 -10.22
N LEU A 281 -14.88 -27.06 -11.28
CA LEU A 281 -15.98 -26.74 -12.19
C LEU A 281 -17.34 -26.87 -11.48
N ASN A 282 -17.56 -27.92 -10.70
CA ASN A 282 -18.76 -28.13 -9.90
C ASN A 282 -18.93 -27.05 -8.82
N TYR A 283 -17.83 -26.55 -8.25
CA TYR A 283 -17.87 -25.40 -7.34
C TYR A 283 -18.30 -24.13 -8.08
N LEU A 284 -17.75 -23.86 -9.27
CA LEU A 284 -18.10 -22.69 -10.07
C LEU A 284 -19.56 -22.71 -10.56
N ASP A 285 -20.09 -23.90 -10.88
CA ASP A 285 -21.50 -24.07 -11.30
C ASP A 285 -22.48 -23.79 -10.13
N ARG A 286 -22.12 -24.21 -8.92
CA ARG A 286 -22.92 -23.96 -7.70
C ARG A 286 -22.72 -22.57 -7.11
N TYR A 287 -21.69 -21.84 -7.54
CA TYR A 287 -21.33 -20.55 -6.95
C TYR A 287 -22.36 -19.47 -7.31
N SER A 288 -23.09 -18.99 -6.30
CA SER A 288 -24.13 -17.96 -6.42
C SER A 288 -23.73 -16.62 -5.80
N GLY A 289 -22.46 -16.44 -5.45
CA GLY A 289 -21.95 -15.21 -4.85
C GLY A 289 -22.00 -14.03 -5.81
N ASN A 290 -22.17 -12.81 -5.28
CA ASN A 290 -22.14 -11.59 -6.08
C ASN A 290 -20.69 -11.23 -6.44
N GLY A 291 -20.20 -11.74 -7.58
CA GLY A 291 -18.87 -11.44 -8.11
C GLY A 291 -18.08 -12.68 -8.53
N ALA A 292 -16.77 -12.50 -8.71
CA ALA A 292 -15.87 -13.60 -9.02
C ALA A 292 -15.59 -14.46 -7.78
N ALA A 293 -15.57 -15.78 -7.96
CA ALA A 293 -15.30 -16.70 -6.87
C ALA A 293 -13.87 -16.54 -6.34
N SER A 294 -13.71 -16.58 -5.02
CA SER A 294 -12.41 -16.44 -4.37
C SER A 294 -11.70 -17.79 -4.33
N LEU A 295 -10.47 -17.88 -4.86
CA LEU A 295 -9.70 -19.13 -4.84
C LEU A 295 -9.39 -19.57 -3.40
N HIS A 296 -9.21 -18.60 -2.49
CA HIS A 296 -9.02 -18.89 -1.07
C HIS A 296 -10.25 -19.52 -0.43
N GLU A 297 -11.45 -19.06 -0.79
CA GLU A 297 -12.73 -19.56 -0.25
C GLU A 297 -13.03 -20.95 -0.79
N ALA A 298 -12.89 -21.15 -2.10
CA ALA A 298 -13.01 -22.46 -2.74
C ALA A 298 -12.06 -23.49 -2.11
N ALA A 299 -10.81 -23.09 -1.83
CA ALA A 299 -9.82 -23.97 -1.19
C ALA A 299 -10.17 -24.38 0.25
N GLN A 300 -11.18 -23.78 0.90
CA GLN A 300 -11.69 -24.22 2.21
C GLN A 300 -12.83 -25.24 2.09
N GLU A 301 -13.43 -25.42 0.91
CA GLU A 301 -14.45 -26.46 0.72
C GLU A 301 -13.80 -27.83 0.93
N GLU A 302 -14.45 -28.70 1.71
CA GLU A 302 -13.86 -29.97 2.17
C GLU A 302 -13.42 -30.86 0.99
N GLU A 303 -14.22 -30.89 -0.07
CA GLU A 303 -13.95 -31.68 -1.26
C GLU A 303 -12.74 -31.15 -2.04
N ILE A 304 -12.68 -29.84 -2.29
CA ILE A 304 -11.53 -29.18 -2.92
C ILE A 304 -10.28 -29.39 -2.06
N ALA A 305 -10.38 -29.20 -0.75
CA ALA A 305 -9.27 -29.36 0.18
C ALA A 305 -8.75 -30.80 0.22
N ARG A 306 -9.62 -31.80 0.09
CA ARG A 306 -9.25 -33.22 -0.01
C ARG A 306 -8.47 -33.48 -1.30
N VAL A 307 -9.07 -33.19 -2.45
CA VAL A 307 -8.44 -33.47 -3.76
C VAL A 307 -7.15 -32.66 -3.95
N ARG A 308 -7.11 -31.43 -3.44
CA ARG A 308 -5.89 -30.62 -3.42
C ARG A 308 -4.75 -31.29 -2.64
N ARG A 309 -5.01 -31.98 -1.53
CA ARG A 309 -3.94 -32.68 -0.78
C ARG A 309 -3.38 -33.87 -1.56
N ASP A 310 -4.22 -34.53 -2.34
CA ASP A 310 -3.84 -35.67 -3.17
C ASP A 310 -3.02 -35.20 -4.39
N LEU A 311 -3.45 -34.10 -5.03
CA LEU A 311 -2.77 -33.52 -6.19
C LEU A 311 -1.52 -32.70 -5.83
N LEU A 312 -1.60 -31.87 -4.79
CA LEU A 312 -0.58 -30.92 -4.34
C LEU A 312 -0.20 -31.21 -2.88
N PRO A 313 0.56 -32.28 -2.61
CA PRO A 313 0.93 -32.68 -1.26
C PRO A 313 1.75 -31.60 -0.53
N LYS A 314 1.79 -31.67 0.80
CA LYS A 314 2.56 -30.71 1.62
C LYS A 314 4.04 -30.72 1.19
N GLY A 315 4.59 -29.54 0.91
CA GLY A 315 5.95 -29.38 0.39
C GLY A 315 6.02 -29.30 -1.14
N CYS A 316 4.91 -29.48 -1.86
CA CYS A 316 4.86 -29.23 -3.30
C CYS A 316 5.17 -27.75 -3.60
N PRO A 317 6.09 -27.44 -4.53
CA PRO A 317 6.47 -26.07 -4.87
C PRO A 317 5.38 -25.33 -5.65
N VAL A 318 4.43 -26.06 -6.25
CA VAL A 318 3.35 -25.53 -7.10
C VAL A 318 2.14 -25.14 -6.25
N SER A 319 1.67 -23.91 -6.42
CA SER A 319 0.42 -23.46 -5.79
C SER A 319 -0.80 -23.90 -6.60
N LEU A 320 -1.98 -23.94 -5.97
CA LEU A 320 -3.22 -24.26 -6.68
C LEU A 320 -3.48 -23.29 -7.86
N LYS A 321 -3.15 -22.00 -7.69
CA LYS A 321 -3.24 -21.02 -8.77
C LYS A 321 -2.35 -21.39 -9.95
N ASP A 322 -1.08 -21.73 -9.67
CA ASP A 322 -0.11 -22.10 -10.71
C ASP A 322 -0.58 -23.35 -11.48
N TRP A 323 -1.14 -24.34 -10.77
CA TRP A 323 -1.69 -25.55 -11.39
C TRP A 323 -2.91 -25.22 -12.28
N ILE A 324 -3.86 -24.42 -11.79
CA ILE A 324 -5.02 -23.98 -12.59
C ILE A 324 -4.55 -23.29 -13.87
N ASP A 325 -3.66 -22.32 -13.77
CA ASP A 325 -3.21 -21.52 -14.92
C ASP A 325 -2.47 -22.36 -15.98
N ARG A 326 -1.68 -23.36 -15.55
CA ARG A 326 -0.90 -24.21 -16.47
C ARG A 326 -1.67 -25.40 -17.03
N ARG A 327 -2.52 -26.04 -16.24
CA ARG A 327 -3.14 -27.33 -16.61
C ARG A 327 -4.55 -27.17 -17.16
N ILE A 328 -5.36 -26.31 -16.55
CA ILE A 328 -6.76 -26.08 -16.94
C ILE A 328 -7.03 -24.61 -17.31
N GLY A 329 -5.98 -23.88 -17.68
CA GLY A 329 -6.04 -22.45 -18.05
C GLY A 329 -6.88 -22.14 -19.29
N GLY A 330 -7.27 -23.19 -20.03
CA GLY A 330 -8.23 -23.13 -21.14
C GLY A 330 -9.70 -23.18 -20.72
N GLU A 331 -9.98 -23.62 -19.48
CA GLU A 331 -11.35 -23.79 -18.95
C GLU A 331 -11.60 -22.82 -17.79
N ILE A 332 -10.60 -22.65 -16.93
CA ILE A 332 -10.65 -21.77 -15.76
C ILE A 332 -9.58 -20.69 -15.92
N GLU A 333 -9.95 -19.44 -15.66
CA GLU A 333 -9.01 -18.33 -15.57
C GLU A 333 -8.86 -17.86 -14.12
N THR A 334 -7.65 -17.44 -13.73
CA THR A 334 -7.40 -16.80 -12.42
C THR A 334 -6.96 -15.35 -12.61
N ARG A 335 -7.36 -14.47 -11.68
CA ARG A 335 -6.94 -13.06 -11.62
C ARG A 335 -6.59 -12.68 -10.20
N VAL A 336 -5.67 -11.72 -10.06
CA VAL A 336 -5.32 -11.14 -8.77
C VAL A 336 -6.08 -9.81 -8.65
N GLU A 337 -7.07 -9.78 -7.76
CA GLU A 337 -7.86 -8.59 -7.45
C GLU A 337 -7.13 -7.75 -6.40
N GLY A 338 -6.83 -6.50 -6.74
CA GLY A 338 -6.09 -5.55 -5.91
C GLY A 338 -5.23 -4.61 -6.76
N ASP A 339 -4.88 -3.44 -6.23
CA ASP A 339 -4.16 -2.37 -6.93
C ASP A 339 -2.68 -2.67 -7.22
N GLY A 340 -2.23 -3.92 -7.02
CA GLY A 340 -0.83 -4.33 -7.14
C GLY A 340 0.13 -3.65 -6.15
N SER A 341 -0.34 -2.72 -5.32
CA SER A 341 0.48 -1.84 -4.47
C SER A 341 0.88 -2.50 -3.16
N LYS A 342 0.09 -3.46 -2.66
CA LYS A 342 0.34 -4.10 -1.35
C LYS A 342 0.19 -5.63 -1.39
N GLY A 343 1.17 -6.31 -2.00
CA GLY A 343 1.73 -7.60 -1.58
C GLY A 343 0.85 -8.87 -1.45
N SER A 344 -0.47 -8.80 -1.47
CA SER A 344 -1.35 -9.97 -1.38
C SER A 344 -2.70 -9.63 -1.97
N GLY A 345 -2.77 -9.49 -3.29
CA GLY A 345 -4.06 -9.37 -3.96
C GLY A 345 -4.87 -10.65 -3.77
N LYS A 346 -6.19 -10.51 -3.65
CA LYS A 346 -7.11 -11.64 -3.53
C LYS A 346 -7.13 -12.38 -4.86
N VAL A 347 -6.79 -13.66 -4.89
CA VAL A 347 -6.89 -14.46 -6.13
C VAL A 347 -8.35 -14.84 -6.32
N VAL A 348 -8.95 -14.35 -7.40
CA VAL A 348 -10.28 -14.76 -7.86
C VAL A 348 -10.14 -15.66 -9.09
N PHE A 349 -11.10 -16.53 -9.31
CA PHE A 349 -11.11 -17.46 -10.44
C PHE A 349 -12.54 -17.72 -10.93
N GLY A 350 -12.66 -18.15 -12.17
CA GLY A 350 -13.94 -18.42 -12.81
C GLY A 350 -13.75 -19.14 -14.14
N GLN A 351 -14.85 -19.55 -14.76
CA GLN A 351 -14.80 -20.11 -16.11
C GLN A 351 -14.23 -19.06 -17.08
N ARG A 352 -13.40 -19.51 -18.02
CA ARG A 352 -12.67 -18.62 -18.93
C ARG A 352 -13.62 -17.74 -19.74
N GLY A 353 -13.39 -16.43 -19.67
CA GLY A 353 -14.20 -15.44 -20.38
C GLY A 353 -15.43 -14.96 -19.58
N LEU A 354 -15.70 -15.57 -18.42
CA LEU A 354 -16.80 -15.18 -17.54
C LEU A 354 -16.33 -14.37 -16.32
N LEU A 355 -15.01 -14.22 -16.07
CA LEU A 355 -14.58 -13.32 -15.01
C LEU A 355 -14.91 -11.86 -15.35
N PRO A 356 -15.60 -11.14 -14.44
CA PRO A 356 -15.83 -9.71 -14.59
C PRO A 356 -14.51 -8.98 -14.91
N PRO A 357 -14.55 -7.96 -15.78
CA PRO A 357 -13.37 -7.14 -16.02
C PRO A 357 -12.85 -6.61 -14.68
N ALA A 358 -11.53 -6.61 -14.49
CA ALA A 358 -10.94 -6.15 -13.25
C ALA A 358 -11.47 -4.75 -12.92
N THR A 359 -12.19 -4.62 -11.81
CA THR A 359 -12.83 -3.38 -11.36
C THR A 359 -11.81 -2.29 -10.99
N GLY A 360 -10.52 -2.64 -10.98
CA GLY A 360 -9.40 -1.73 -10.75
C GLY A 360 -8.80 -1.20 -12.05
N GLY A 361 -9.28 -0.04 -12.49
CA GLY A 361 -8.58 0.78 -13.48
C GLY A 361 -9.41 1.10 -14.70
N ALA A 362 -10.45 1.92 -14.54
CA ALA A 362 -10.89 2.79 -15.64
C ALA A 362 -9.76 3.78 -15.97
N GLY A 363 -8.70 3.29 -16.62
CA GLY A 363 -7.79 4.11 -17.38
C GLY A 363 -8.64 4.75 -18.47
N GLY A 364 -8.78 6.08 -18.41
CA GLY A 364 -9.57 6.85 -19.37
C GLY A 364 -9.21 6.46 -20.79
N ALA A 365 -10.13 5.77 -21.48
CA ALA A 365 -9.99 5.44 -22.87
C ALA A 365 -9.92 6.75 -23.67
N LYS A 366 -8.70 7.13 -24.04
CA LYS A 366 -8.43 8.25 -24.93
C LYS A 366 -9.06 7.93 -26.28
N ARG A 367 -10.24 8.52 -26.54
CA ARG A 367 -10.82 8.58 -27.88
C ARG A 367 -9.79 9.17 -28.83
N ARG A 368 -9.19 8.33 -29.67
CA ARG A 368 -8.57 8.77 -30.92
C ARG A 368 -9.71 9.33 -31.79
N ARG A 369 -9.75 10.65 -31.95
CA ARG A 369 -10.48 11.25 -33.07
C ARG A 369 -9.68 10.95 -34.33
N ALA A 370 -10.36 10.33 -35.30
CA ALA A 370 -9.92 10.26 -36.68
C ALA A 370 -10.07 11.64 -37.33
#